data_AF-A0A966HKL6-F1
#
_entry.id   AF-A0A966HKL6-F1
#
_cell.length_a   1.000
_cell.length_b   1.000
_cell.length_c   1.000
_cell.angle_alpha   90.00
_cell.angle_beta   90.00
_cell.angle_gamma   90.00
#
_symmetry.space_group_name_H-M   'P 1'
#
loop_
_entity.id
_entity.type
_entity.pdbx_description
1 polymer ?
#
loop_
_entity_poly.entity_id
_entity_poly.type
_entity_poly.pdbx_seq_one_letter_code
_entity_poly.pdbx_strand_id
1 'polypeptide(L)'
;MKQGLEKKKLKEDLSKKILSNFKKNKFNFTDLDLLIDTNLLTERSGEQFKKFTLTYKDLFGKEISLRPDLTVSTALKYIQEKKNNEEKYCYFGSAYRLNKEGDLKVFDQIGCEIINSK
;
A
#
# COMPACT_ATOMS: atom_id res chain seq x y z
N MET A 1 -13.60 -25.95 -1.99
CA MET A 1 -12.99 -25.52 -0.71
C MET A 1 -11.51 -25.91 -0.56
N LYS A 2 -11.09 -27.17 -0.74
CA LYS A 2 -9.68 -27.59 -0.59
C LYS A 2 -8.67 -26.82 -1.46
N GLN A 3 -8.94 -26.65 -2.76
CA GLN A 3 -8.05 -25.90 -3.67
C GLN A 3 -7.84 -24.42 -3.29
N GLY A 4 -8.86 -23.75 -2.75
CA GLY A 4 -8.75 -22.35 -2.34
C GLY A 4 -7.84 -22.19 -1.12
N LEU A 5 -7.91 -23.13 -0.19
CA LEU A 5 -7.07 -23.15 1.00
C LEU A 5 -5.60 -23.45 0.67
N GLU A 6 -5.36 -24.38 -0.27
CA GLU A 6 -4.01 -24.68 -0.78
C GLU A 6 -3.37 -23.48 -1.48
N LYS A 7 -4.12 -22.79 -2.36
CA LYS A 7 -3.64 -21.55 -3.02
C LYS A 7 -3.31 -20.46 -2.00
N LYS A 8 -4.16 -20.28 -0.98
CA LYS A 8 -3.92 -19.34 0.12
C LYS A 8 -2.63 -19.68 0.87
N LYS A 9 -2.45 -20.94 1.25
CA LYS A 9 -1.25 -21.41 1.94
C LYS A 9 0.02 -21.20 1.12
N LEU A 10 0.00 -21.55 -0.17
CA LEU A 10 1.13 -21.35 -1.08
C LEU A 10 1.53 -19.86 -1.15
N LYS A 11 0.55 -18.97 -1.25
CA LYS A 11 0.77 -17.52 -1.25
C LYS A 11 1.38 -17.04 0.06
N GLU A 12 0.87 -17.48 1.20
CA GLU A 12 1.43 -17.14 2.51
C GLU A 12 2.88 -17.61 2.65
N ASP A 13 3.19 -18.83 2.21
CA ASP A 13 4.55 -19.39 2.26
C ASP A 13 5.51 -18.63 1.35
N LEU A 14 5.07 -18.24 0.15
CA LEU A 14 5.84 -17.40 -0.76
C LEU A 14 6.09 -16.01 -0.17
N SER A 15 5.05 -15.34 0.35
CA SER A 15 5.18 -14.03 0.98
C SER A 15 6.16 -14.05 2.17
N LYS A 16 6.11 -15.09 3.01
CA LYS A 16 7.06 -15.27 4.12
C LYS A 16 8.50 -15.39 3.64
N LYS A 17 8.76 -16.12 2.54
CA LYS A 17 10.10 -16.26 1.96
C LYS A 17 10.63 -14.93 1.44
N ILE A 18 9.80 -14.17 0.73
CA ILE A 18 10.17 -12.84 0.20
C ILE A 18 10.45 -11.86 1.35
N LEU A 19 9.56 -11.77 2.34
CA LEU A 19 9.76 -10.91 3.52
C LEU A 19 11.00 -11.31 4.32
N SER A 20 11.28 -12.61 4.46
CA SER A 20 12.50 -13.10 5.10
C SER A 20 13.76 -12.60 4.37
N ASN A 21 13.74 -12.62 3.02
CA ASN A 21 14.83 -12.07 2.23
C ASN A 21 15.01 -10.57 2.44
N PHE A 22 13.93 -9.78 2.48
CA PHE A 22 14.01 -8.35 2.79
C PHE A 22 14.61 -8.10 4.19
N LYS A 23 14.16 -8.83 5.20
CA LYS A 23 14.70 -8.71 6.57
C LYS A 23 16.19 -9.03 6.63
N LYS A 24 16.66 -10.08 5.93
CA LYS A 24 18.09 -10.40 5.80
C LYS A 24 18.91 -9.26 5.20
N ASN A 25 18.29 -8.48 4.31
CA ASN A 25 18.88 -7.30 3.67
C ASN A 25 18.62 -5.99 4.44
N LYS A 26 18.32 -6.07 5.74
CA LYS A 26 18.13 -4.93 6.65
C LYS A 26 16.95 -4.01 6.32
N PHE A 27 15.91 -4.54 5.68
CA PHE A 27 14.65 -3.82 5.53
C PHE A 27 13.76 -4.00 6.76
N ASN A 28 13.14 -2.91 7.21
CA ASN A 28 12.24 -2.88 8.35
C ASN A 28 10.81 -3.22 7.88
N PHE A 29 10.24 -4.31 8.40
CA PHE A 29 8.85 -4.62 8.13
C PHE A 29 7.96 -3.55 8.75
N THR A 30 7.03 -3.04 7.95
CA THR A 30 6.23 -1.90 8.32
C THR A 30 4.76 -2.17 8.06
N ASP A 31 3.95 -1.97 9.09
CA ASP A 31 2.51 -1.90 8.93
C ASP A 31 2.12 -0.52 8.43
N LEU A 32 1.25 -0.50 7.42
CA LEU A 32 0.88 0.68 6.66
C LEU A 32 -0.61 0.92 6.79
N ASP A 33 -1.00 2.19 6.89
CA ASP A 33 -2.41 2.55 6.96
C ASP A 33 -3.15 2.11 5.69
N LEU A 34 -4.33 1.54 5.90
CA LEU A 34 -5.26 1.13 4.84
C LEU A 34 -5.99 2.33 4.22
N LEU A 35 -6.29 3.31 5.07
CA LEU A 35 -7.03 4.51 4.73
C LEU A 35 -6.07 5.68 4.60
N ILE A 36 -6.25 6.46 3.54
CA ILE A 36 -5.42 7.62 3.23
C ILE A 36 -6.33 8.82 3.04
N ASP A 37 -5.91 9.99 3.53
CA ASP A 37 -6.58 11.25 3.20
C ASP A 37 -6.51 11.47 1.68
N THR A 38 -7.67 11.57 1.02
CA THR A 38 -7.76 11.65 -0.44
C THR A 38 -7.00 12.86 -0.99
N ASN A 39 -6.88 13.95 -0.23
CA ASN A 39 -6.17 15.15 -0.66
C ASN A 39 -4.68 14.85 -0.91
N LEU A 40 -4.07 14.01 -0.06
CA LEU A 40 -2.67 13.60 -0.18
C LEU A 40 -2.40 12.78 -1.46
N LEU A 41 -3.41 12.10 -1.99
CA LEU A 41 -3.32 11.39 -3.27
C LEU A 41 -3.41 12.36 -4.45
N THR A 42 -4.29 13.36 -4.38
CA THR A 42 -4.60 14.22 -5.52
C THR A 42 -3.62 15.35 -5.77
N GLU A 43 -2.99 15.87 -4.72
CA GLU A 43 -2.01 16.96 -4.86
C GLU A 43 -0.81 16.57 -5.75
N ARG A 44 -0.48 15.27 -5.81
CA ARG A 44 0.68 14.75 -6.56
C ARG A 44 0.30 14.05 -7.87
N SER A 45 -0.84 13.37 -7.91
CA SER A 45 -1.21 12.48 -9.03
C SER A 45 -2.28 13.05 -9.97
N GLY A 46 -2.83 14.23 -9.64
CA GLY A 46 -3.92 14.86 -10.39
C GLY A 46 -5.27 14.17 -10.19
N GLU A 47 -6.36 14.81 -10.61
CA GLU A 47 -7.73 14.30 -10.40
C GLU A 47 -7.99 12.94 -11.07
N GLN A 48 -7.19 12.56 -12.07
CA GLN A 48 -7.31 11.24 -12.71
C GLN A 48 -7.04 10.09 -11.73
N PHE A 49 -6.25 10.32 -10.67
CA PHE A 49 -5.97 9.32 -9.66
C PHE A 49 -7.20 9.01 -8.78
N LYS A 50 -8.09 10.00 -8.56
CA LYS A 50 -9.37 9.76 -7.86
C LYS A 50 -10.24 8.73 -8.59
N LYS A 51 -10.20 8.71 -9.93
CA LYS A 51 -11.02 7.78 -10.75
C LYS A 51 -10.66 6.32 -10.51
N PHE A 52 -9.44 6.02 -10.07
CA PHE A 52 -8.95 4.67 -9.85
C PHE A 52 -8.93 4.26 -8.38
N THR A 53 -9.49 5.10 -7.49
CA THR A 53 -9.39 4.90 -6.03
C THR A 53 -10.78 4.86 -5.40
N LEU A 54 -11.04 3.84 -4.56
CA LEU A 54 -12.28 3.77 -3.80
C LEU A 54 -12.27 4.82 -2.68
N THR A 55 -13.20 5.77 -2.75
CA THR A 55 -13.24 6.94 -1.86
C THR A 55 -14.57 7.05 -1.15
N TYR A 56 -14.51 7.23 0.16
CA TYR A 56 -15.64 7.59 1.01
C TYR A 56 -15.61 9.09 1.26
N LYS A 57 -16.79 9.72 1.23
CA LYS A 57 -16.98 11.13 1.58
C LYS A 57 -17.95 11.22 2.74
N ASP A 58 -17.55 11.91 3.81
CA ASP A 58 -18.41 12.11 4.97
C ASP A 58 -19.42 13.26 4.76
N LEU A 59 -20.29 13.47 5.76
CA LEU A 59 -21.32 14.52 5.73
C LEU A 59 -20.74 15.95 5.72
N PHE A 60 -19.49 16.13 6.14
CA PHE A 60 -18.80 17.41 6.17
C PHE A 60 -17.93 17.64 4.91
N GLY A 61 -17.96 16.68 3.98
CA GLY A 61 -17.24 16.74 2.71
C GLY A 61 -15.78 16.28 2.80
N LYS A 62 -15.33 15.73 3.92
CA LYS A 62 -14.00 15.12 4.05
C LYS A 62 -13.96 13.81 3.27
N GLU A 63 -12.92 13.63 2.48
CA GLU A 63 -12.71 12.45 1.65
C GLU A 63 -11.60 11.57 2.21
N ILE A 64 -11.86 10.28 2.34
CA ILE A 64 -10.89 9.25 2.73
C ILE A 64 -10.94 8.14 1.69
N SER A 65 -9.77 7.71 1.24
CA SER A 65 -9.61 6.69 0.21
C SER A 65 -8.99 5.41 0.77
N LEU A 66 -9.42 4.25 0.26
CA LEU A 66 -8.62 3.03 0.40
C LEU A 66 -7.31 3.19 -0.39
N ARG A 67 -6.21 2.69 0.16
CA ARG A 67 -4.91 2.75 -0.52
C ARG A 67 -4.93 2.02 -1.88
N PRO A 68 -4.52 2.68 -2.97
CA PRO A 68 -4.47 2.06 -4.30
C PRO A 68 -3.23 1.19 -4.53
N ASP A 69 -2.21 1.36 -3.68
CA ASP A 69 -1.00 0.57 -3.54
C ASP A 69 -0.38 0.80 -2.14
N LEU A 70 0.66 0.06 -1.80
CA LEU A 70 1.41 0.22 -0.54
C LEU A 70 2.59 1.21 -0.65
N THR A 71 2.99 1.62 -1.85
CA THR A 71 4.09 2.57 -2.06
C THR A 71 3.70 3.96 -1.56
N VAL A 72 2.49 4.43 -1.88
CA VAL A 72 1.99 5.72 -1.41
C VAL A 72 1.88 5.74 0.11
N SER A 73 1.31 4.70 0.72
CA SER A 73 1.26 4.59 2.19
C SER A 73 2.66 4.62 2.82
N THR A 74 3.66 4.00 2.18
CA THR A 74 5.05 4.01 2.66
C THR A 74 5.66 5.41 2.62
N ALA A 75 5.45 6.14 1.52
CA ALA A 75 5.89 7.52 1.41
C ALA A 75 5.24 8.43 2.45
N LEU A 76 3.93 8.28 2.68
CA LEU A 76 3.20 9.05 3.68
C LEU A 76 3.71 8.78 5.10
N LYS A 77 3.95 7.52 5.44
CA LYS A 77 4.54 7.16 6.72
C LYS A 77 5.91 7.81 6.93
N TYR A 78 6.80 7.73 5.94
CA TYR A 78 8.11 8.37 5.99
C TYR A 78 8.01 9.89 6.26
N ILE A 79 7.09 10.57 5.56
CA ILE A 79 6.86 12.01 5.71
C ILE A 79 6.28 12.33 7.11
N GLN A 80 5.30 11.56 7.58
CA GLN A 80 4.65 11.76 8.88
C GLN A 80 5.60 11.53 10.06
N GLU A 81 6.51 10.57 9.92
CA GLU A 81 7.58 10.32 10.90
C GLU A 81 8.68 11.38 10.87
N LYS A 82 8.60 12.36 9.95
CA LYS A 82 9.56 13.46 9.78
C LYS A 82 11.01 12.97 9.64
N LYS A 83 11.17 11.81 8.99
CA LYS A 83 12.48 11.21 8.73
C LYS A 83 13.26 12.04 7.70
N ASN A 84 14.56 12.15 7.92
CA ASN A 84 15.48 12.88 7.03
C ASN A 84 16.77 12.08 6.75
N ASN A 85 16.80 10.81 7.15
CA ASN A 85 17.85 9.84 6.90
C ASN A 85 17.38 8.78 5.88
N GLU A 86 18.33 7.99 5.36
CA GLU A 86 17.98 6.80 4.57
C GLU A 86 17.16 5.85 5.44
N GLU A 87 16.06 5.35 4.89
CA GLU A 87 15.20 4.36 5.52
C GLU A 87 14.87 3.24 4.53
N LYS A 88 14.86 2.00 5.03
CA LYS A 88 14.58 0.78 4.27
C LYS A 88 13.30 0.15 4.78
N TYR A 89 12.23 0.25 4.01
CA TYR A 89 10.92 -0.30 4.36
C TYR A 89 10.65 -1.58 3.58
N CYS A 90 10.01 -2.57 4.20
CA CYS A 90 9.36 -3.65 3.48
C CYS A 90 7.95 -3.88 4.02
N TYR A 91 7.07 -4.37 3.17
CA TYR A 91 5.64 -4.46 3.47
C TYR A 91 4.97 -5.62 2.75
N PHE A 92 3.84 -6.05 3.29
CA PHE A 92 2.91 -6.97 2.64
C PHE A 92 1.49 -6.64 3.09
N GLY A 93 0.57 -6.47 2.14
CA GLY A 93 -0.83 -6.22 2.47
C GLY A 93 -1.69 -5.99 1.23
N SER A 94 -2.99 -5.86 1.46
CA SER A 94 -3.96 -5.66 0.38
C SER A 94 -4.01 -4.21 -0.09
N ALA A 95 -4.28 -4.03 -1.38
CA ALA A 95 -4.48 -2.77 -2.08
C ALA A 95 -5.75 -2.84 -2.96
N TYR A 96 -6.30 -1.66 -3.29
CA TYR A 96 -7.67 -1.51 -3.79
C TYR A 96 -7.70 -0.54 -4.97
N ARG A 97 -8.00 -1.03 -6.18
CA ARG A 97 -8.02 -0.18 -7.39
C ARG A 97 -9.31 -0.35 -8.16
N LEU A 98 -9.92 0.76 -8.54
CA LEU A 98 -11.03 0.77 -9.49
C LEU A 98 -10.47 0.68 -10.92
N ASN A 99 -11.10 -0.11 -11.79
CA ASN A 99 -10.85 -0.04 -13.24
C ASN A 99 -11.60 1.16 -13.85
N LYS A 100 -11.57 1.31 -15.18
CA LYS A 100 -12.25 2.42 -15.87
C LYS A 100 -13.77 2.29 -15.81
N GLU A 101 -14.25 1.06 -15.63
CA GLU A 101 -15.64 0.66 -15.56
C GLU A 101 -16.22 0.83 -14.14
N GLY A 102 -15.37 1.07 -13.13
CA GLY A 102 -15.76 1.23 -11.72
C GLY A 102 -15.71 -0.06 -10.89
N ASP A 103 -15.25 -1.18 -11.45
CA ASP A 103 -15.09 -2.43 -10.70
C ASP A 103 -13.88 -2.38 -9.77
N LEU A 104 -14.09 -2.82 -8.54
CA LEU A 104 -13.05 -2.89 -7.53
C LEU A 104 -12.19 -4.15 -7.71
N LYS A 105 -10.91 -3.94 -8.00
CA LYS A 105 -9.87 -4.96 -7.92
C LYS A 105 -9.20 -4.91 -6.55
N VAL A 106 -9.30 -6.02 -5.81
CA VAL A 106 -8.56 -6.27 -4.56
C VAL A 106 -7.40 -7.22 -4.83
N PHE A 107 -6.20 -6.85 -4.42
CA PHE A 107 -5.01 -7.66 -4.62
C PHE A 107 -4.02 -7.45 -3.47
N ASP A 108 -3.17 -8.44 -3.20
CA ASP A 108 -2.09 -8.28 -2.24
C ASP A 108 -0.83 -7.83 -2.96
N GLN A 109 -0.12 -6.89 -2.33
CA GLN A 109 1.15 -6.37 -2.78
C GLN A 109 2.21 -6.67 -1.71
N ILE A 110 3.37 -7.11 -2.18
CA ILE A 110 4.58 -7.30 -1.39
C ILE A 110 5.68 -6.46 -2.03
N GLY A 111 6.48 -5.77 -1.24
CA GLY A 111 7.50 -4.88 -1.77
C GLY A 111 8.43 -4.34 -0.71
N CYS A 112 9.41 -3.58 -1.18
CA CYS A 112 10.34 -2.84 -0.35
C CYS A 112 10.69 -1.51 -0.99
N GLU A 113 10.98 -0.50 -0.18
CA GLU A 113 11.35 0.85 -0.61
C GLU A 113 12.63 1.25 0.10
N ILE A 114 13.51 1.94 -0.62
CA ILE A 114 14.64 2.67 -0.03
C ILE A 114 14.36 4.14 -0.28
N ILE A 115 14.15 4.89 0.80
CA ILE A 115 13.83 6.32 0.72
C ILE A 115 15.03 7.11 1.21
N ASN A 116 15.37 8.19 0.50
CA ASN A 116 16.45 9.11 0.87
C ASN A 116 17.84 8.42 0.96
N SER A 117 18.09 7.48 0.05
CA SER A 117 19.41 6.90 -0.17
C SER A 117 20.38 7.98 -0.64
N LYS A 118 21.61 7.93 -0.13
CA LYS A 118 22.71 8.75 -0.63
C LYS A 118 23.32 8.14 -1.89
#